data_AF-H2C478-F1
#
_entry.id   AF-H2C478-F1
#
_cell.length_a   1.000
_cell.length_b   1.000
_cell.length_c   1.000
_cell.angle_alpha   90.00
_cell.angle_beta   90.00
_cell.angle_gamma   90.00
#
_symmetry.space_group_name_H-M   'P 1'
#
loop_
_entity.id
_entity.type
_entity.pdbx_description
1 polymer ?
#
loop_
_entity_poly.entity_id
_entity_poly.type
_entity_poly.pdbx_seq_one_letter_code
_entity_poly.pdbx_strand_id
1 'polypeptide(L)'
;MPLKFRLGNGEKGVLRTSDLLFIQKMLKTMRNPKTRFDSREFVEKGEDYLFNYVGKNVGGVDEGRRNFLKGIVIGIAAATVVGVVPGLRVLVPPVQQASGFPKSLLTDSSGNPVKASSVPVNSPIIMLFEYPLTGEPNFLINLGDKDNNPVAIAPVEVTVPQTGKSYKFPGGVGPKNSIVAYSAICQHLGCTPPYIHFYPPNYVGPSQLTAPEPDTLTAQALLAAKQANVPALIHCDCHGSTYDPYRGAAVLTGPTVRPLPAVLLEWDNSTDYLYAIGAIGVATYPEGADGTPSQDPNSDLNTSQFGSSVGDKTQLQASTNPFSGS
;
A
#
# COMPACT_ATOMS: atom_id res chain seq x y z
N MET A 1 -43.91 -35.70 -28.87
CA MET A 1 -42.88 -36.74 -29.05
C MET A 1 -41.83 -36.17 -29.99
N PRO A 2 -40.53 -36.15 -29.62
CA PRO A 2 -39.47 -35.62 -30.49
C PRO A 2 -39.35 -36.48 -31.76
N LEU A 3 -39.19 -35.84 -32.93
CA LEU A 3 -38.80 -36.55 -34.15
C LEU A 3 -37.37 -37.08 -33.97
N LYS A 4 -37.22 -38.39 -34.05
CA LYS A 4 -35.95 -39.10 -33.95
C LYS A 4 -35.59 -39.64 -35.33
N PHE A 5 -34.33 -39.47 -35.74
CA PHE A 5 -33.77 -40.16 -36.89
C PHE A 5 -32.74 -41.18 -36.40
N ARG A 6 -32.74 -42.38 -36.97
CA ARG A 6 -31.71 -43.39 -36.72
C ARG A 6 -30.63 -43.26 -37.78
N LEU A 7 -29.40 -43.00 -37.34
CA LEU A 7 -28.20 -43.08 -38.17
C LEU A 7 -27.20 -43.98 -37.43
N GLY A 8 -26.97 -45.19 -37.95
CA GLY A 8 -26.20 -46.23 -37.26
C GLY A 8 -26.89 -46.73 -35.97
N ASN A 9 -26.09 -47.12 -34.97
CA ASN A 9 -26.57 -47.74 -33.72
C ASN A 9 -27.03 -46.72 -32.64
N GLY A 10 -27.25 -45.45 -32.98
CA GLY A 10 -27.66 -44.41 -32.03
C GLY A 10 -28.92 -43.66 -32.47
N GLU A 11 -29.84 -43.42 -31.53
CA GLU A 11 -30.95 -42.47 -31.70
C GLU A 11 -30.50 -41.08 -31.23
N LYS A 12 -30.46 -40.10 -32.13
CA LYS A 12 -30.28 -38.68 -31.76
C LYS A 12 -31.61 -37.94 -31.90
N GLY A 13 -32.03 -37.25 -30.84
CA GLY A 13 -33.18 -36.35 -30.88
C GLY A 13 -32.83 -35.12 -31.70
N VAL A 14 -33.51 -34.89 -32.83
CA VAL A 14 -33.11 -33.87 -33.80
C VAL A 14 -33.72 -32.50 -33.46
N LEU A 15 -34.98 -32.45 -33.01
CA LEU A 15 -35.69 -31.21 -32.65
C LEU A 15 -36.66 -31.46 -31.50
N ARG A 16 -36.75 -30.52 -30.53
CA ARG A 16 -37.76 -30.60 -29.46
C ARG A 16 -39.13 -30.28 -30.03
N THR A 17 -40.19 -30.80 -29.41
CA THR A 17 -41.58 -30.53 -29.84
C THR A 17 -41.89 -29.03 -29.88
N SER A 18 -41.30 -28.24 -28.97
CA SER A 18 -41.39 -26.77 -28.96
C SER A 18 -40.79 -26.13 -30.20
N ASP A 19 -39.66 -26.65 -30.67
CA ASP A 19 -38.90 -26.10 -31.79
C ASP A 19 -39.64 -26.41 -33.10
N LEU A 20 -40.23 -27.61 -33.20
CA LEU A 20 -41.12 -27.97 -34.30
C LEU A 20 -42.35 -27.08 -34.38
N LEU A 21 -43.01 -26.79 -33.24
CA LEU A 21 -44.15 -25.88 -33.18
C LEU A 21 -43.77 -24.46 -33.58
N PHE A 22 -42.59 -23.99 -33.13
CA PHE A 22 -42.06 -22.69 -33.52
C PHE A 22 -41.76 -22.61 -35.02
N ILE A 23 -41.09 -23.62 -35.59
CA ILE A 23 -40.79 -23.69 -37.03
C ILE A 23 -42.08 -23.74 -37.85
N GLN A 24 -43.08 -24.54 -37.44
CA GLN A 24 -44.38 -24.59 -38.12
C GLN A 24 -45.10 -23.24 -38.08
N LYS A 25 -45.08 -22.56 -36.92
CA LYS A 25 -45.65 -21.21 -36.76
C LYS A 25 -44.93 -20.21 -37.66
N MET A 26 -43.60 -20.23 -37.67
CA MET A 26 -42.77 -19.37 -38.50
C MET A 26 -43.06 -19.58 -40.00
N LEU A 27 -43.04 -20.82 -40.48
CA LEU A 27 -43.33 -21.13 -41.88
C LEU A 27 -44.75 -20.71 -42.29
N LYS A 28 -45.73 -20.86 -41.40
CA LYS A 28 -47.10 -20.39 -41.64
C LYS A 28 -47.15 -18.86 -41.73
N THR A 29 -46.45 -18.16 -40.85
CA THR A 29 -46.36 -16.69 -40.87
C THR A 29 -45.64 -16.17 -42.12
N MET A 30 -44.57 -16.82 -42.57
CA MET A 30 -43.84 -16.47 -43.80
C MET A 30 -44.68 -16.61 -45.07
N ARG A 31 -45.64 -17.54 -45.08
CA ARG A 31 -46.55 -17.80 -46.21
C ARG A 31 -47.83 -16.96 -46.15
N ASN A 32 -48.12 -16.30 -45.04
CA ASN A 32 -49.31 -15.46 -44.90
C ASN A 32 -49.15 -14.18 -45.73
N PRO A 33 -50.11 -13.84 -46.63
CA PRO A 33 -50.02 -12.65 -47.47
C PRO A 33 -49.79 -11.34 -46.70
N LYS A 34 -50.31 -11.23 -45.47
CA LYS A 34 -50.18 -10.01 -44.64
C LYS A 34 -48.83 -9.87 -43.93
N THR A 35 -48.09 -10.96 -43.78
CA THR A 35 -46.80 -11.00 -43.08
C THR A 35 -45.75 -11.71 -43.93
N ARG A 36 -45.86 -11.66 -45.26
CA ARG A 36 -45.04 -12.45 -46.16
C ARG A 36 -43.56 -12.14 -45.96
N PHE A 37 -42.73 -13.18 -45.96
CA PHE A 37 -41.27 -13.02 -45.89
C PHE A 37 -40.73 -12.48 -47.22
N ASP A 38 -39.95 -11.42 -47.17
CA ASP A 38 -39.30 -10.82 -48.34
C ASP A 38 -37.89 -11.41 -48.52
N SER A 39 -37.75 -12.27 -49.52
CA SER A 39 -36.47 -12.91 -49.83
C SER A 39 -35.44 -11.94 -50.41
N ARG A 40 -35.85 -10.85 -51.07
CA ARG A 40 -34.91 -9.87 -51.63
C ARG A 40 -34.32 -9.02 -50.53
N GLU A 41 -35.17 -8.55 -49.62
CA GLU A 41 -34.73 -7.79 -48.46
C GLU A 41 -33.84 -8.63 -47.52
N PHE A 42 -34.12 -9.93 -47.39
CA PHE A 42 -33.24 -10.85 -46.67
C PHE A 42 -31.86 -11.01 -47.32
N VAL A 43 -31.76 -11.07 -48.65
CA VAL A 43 -30.45 -11.18 -49.33
C VAL A 43 -29.60 -9.92 -49.10
N GLU A 44 -30.23 -8.75 -49.02
CA GLU A 44 -29.54 -7.48 -48.77
C GLU A 44 -29.15 -7.28 -47.31
N LYS A 45 -30.05 -7.60 -46.38
CA LYS A 45 -29.90 -7.29 -44.94
C LYS A 45 -29.48 -8.48 -44.09
N GLY A 46 -29.40 -9.68 -44.68
CA GLY A 46 -28.96 -10.90 -44.03
C GLY A 46 -29.73 -11.24 -42.76
N GLU A 47 -28.99 -11.66 -41.74
CA GLU A 47 -29.55 -12.19 -40.50
C GLU A 47 -30.39 -11.17 -39.73
N ASP A 48 -30.05 -9.88 -39.80
CA ASP A 48 -30.77 -8.81 -39.08
C ASP A 48 -32.22 -8.69 -39.55
N TYR A 49 -32.47 -8.89 -40.85
CA TYR A 49 -33.84 -8.94 -41.37
C TYR A 49 -34.61 -10.14 -40.80
N LEU A 50 -33.98 -11.32 -40.78
CA LEU A 50 -34.60 -12.53 -40.25
C LEU A 50 -34.92 -12.37 -38.75
N PHE A 51 -33.99 -11.85 -37.94
CA PHE A 51 -34.20 -11.61 -36.52
C PHE A 51 -35.36 -10.66 -36.25
N ASN A 52 -35.40 -9.51 -36.95
CA ASN A 52 -36.45 -8.52 -36.80
C ASN A 52 -37.82 -9.04 -37.30
N TYR A 53 -37.83 -9.76 -38.43
CA TYR A 53 -39.02 -10.38 -38.99
C TYR A 53 -39.63 -11.41 -38.02
N VAL A 54 -38.80 -12.28 -37.45
CA VAL A 54 -39.22 -13.31 -36.49
C VAL A 54 -39.73 -12.67 -35.19
N GLY A 55 -39.00 -11.70 -34.64
CA GLY A 55 -39.39 -10.98 -33.43
C GLY A 55 -40.74 -10.26 -33.58
N LYS A 56 -40.97 -9.61 -34.72
CA LYS A 56 -42.19 -8.85 -35.01
C LYS A 56 -43.41 -9.73 -35.32
N ASN A 57 -43.23 -10.82 -36.07
CA ASN A 57 -44.37 -11.55 -36.66
C ASN A 57 -44.63 -12.94 -36.06
N VAL A 58 -43.64 -13.56 -35.41
CA VAL A 58 -43.76 -14.93 -34.85
C VAL A 58 -43.94 -14.89 -33.32
N GLY A 59 -43.55 -13.78 -32.69
CA GLY A 59 -43.57 -13.55 -31.25
C GLY A 59 -42.15 -13.64 -30.70
N GLY A 60 -41.65 -12.51 -30.21
CA GLY A 60 -40.31 -12.34 -29.68
C GLY A 60 -40.05 -13.12 -28.38
N VAL A 61 -38.77 -13.21 -28.04
CA VAL A 61 -38.23 -13.74 -26.79
C VAL A 61 -39.08 -13.26 -25.60
N ASP A 62 -39.49 -14.19 -24.75
CA ASP A 62 -40.23 -13.91 -23.53
C ASP A 62 -39.47 -12.89 -22.67
N GLU A 63 -39.98 -11.66 -22.60
CA GLU A 63 -39.37 -10.56 -21.86
C GLU A 63 -39.27 -10.87 -20.35
N GLY A 64 -40.14 -11.72 -19.81
CA GLY A 64 -40.04 -12.25 -18.44
C GLY A 64 -38.81 -13.13 -18.26
N ARG A 65 -38.56 -14.06 -19.19
CA ARG A 65 -37.33 -14.88 -19.19
C ARG A 65 -36.08 -14.05 -19.41
N ARG A 66 -36.15 -13.03 -20.26
CA ARG A 66 -35.02 -12.11 -20.52
C ARG A 66 -34.67 -11.29 -19.28
N ASN A 67 -35.66 -10.76 -18.58
CA ASN A 67 -35.45 -10.00 -17.35
C ASN A 67 -34.92 -10.89 -16.22
N PHE A 68 -35.40 -12.13 -16.13
CA PHE A 68 -34.85 -13.12 -15.20
C PHE A 68 -33.37 -13.43 -15.47
N LEU A 69 -32.99 -13.66 -16.73
CA LEU A 69 -31.60 -13.93 -17.10
C LEU A 69 -30.70 -12.70 -16.89
N LYS A 70 -31.18 -11.48 -17.18
CA LYS A 70 -30.46 -10.25 -16.83
C LYS A 70 -30.23 -10.14 -15.32
N GLY A 71 -31.24 -10.48 -14.51
CA GLY A 71 -31.13 -10.51 -13.05
C GLY A 71 -30.04 -11.48 -12.56
N ILE A 72 -29.98 -12.68 -13.15
CA ILE A 72 -28.93 -13.66 -12.84
C ILE A 72 -27.53 -13.13 -13.21
N VAL A 73 -27.37 -12.54 -14.40
CA VAL A 73 -26.07 -12.00 -14.83
C VAL A 73 -25.59 -10.86 -13.93
N ILE A 74 -26.49 -9.95 -13.54
CA ILE A 74 -26.19 -8.86 -12.59
C ILE A 74 -25.84 -9.43 -11.21
N GLY A 75 -26.59 -10.44 -10.74
CA GLY A 75 -26.32 -11.12 -9.48
C GLY A 75 -24.95 -11.82 -9.45
N ILE A 76 -24.58 -12.51 -10.54
CA ILE A 76 -23.26 -13.14 -10.69
C ILE A 76 -22.15 -12.09 -10.70
N ALA A 77 -22.34 -10.99 -11.45
CA ALA A 77 -21.36 -9.90 -11.50
C ALA A 77 -21.13 -9.27 -10.11
N ALA A 78 -22.21 -9.01 -9.36
CA ALA A 78 -22.11 -8.51 -7.99
C ALA A 78 -21.40 -9.52 -7.05
N ALA A 79 -21.72 -10.80 -7.17
CA ALA A 79 -21.07 -11.86 -6.39
C ALA A 79 -19.58 -12.01 -6.71
N THR A 80 -19.17 -11.84 -7.98
CA THR A 80 -17.76 -11.84 -8.37
C THR A 80 -16.99 -10.64 -7.81
N VAL A 81 -17.58 -9.44 -7.77
CA VAL A 81 -16.89 -8.25 -7.20
C VAL A 81 -16.68 -8.43 -5.69
N VAL A 82 -17.67 -8.93 -4.96
CA VAL A 82 -17.54 -9.22 -3.52
C VAL A 82 -16.52 -10.35 -3.27
N GLY A 83 -16.47 -11.36 -4.15
CA GLY A 83 -15.51 -12.47 -4.07
C GLY A 83 -14.05 -12.09 -4.32
N VAL A 84 -13.76 -10.93 -4.93
CA VAL A 84 -12.39 -10.44 -5.18
C VAL A 84 -11.81 -9.68 -3.98
N VAL A 85 -12.65 -9.13 -3.10
CA VAL A 85 -12.22 -8.36 -1.91
C VAL A 85 -11.28 -9.17 -0.99
N PRO A 86 -11.53 -10.47 -0.70
CA PRO A 86 -10.58 -11.30 0.05
C PRO A 86 -9.26 -11.57 -0.70
N GLY A 87 -9.28 -11.65 -2.03
CA GLY A 87 -8.07 -11.89 -2.84
C GLY A 87 -7.09 -10.72 -2.82
N LEU A 88 -7.58 -9.48 -2.67
CA LEU A 88 -6.72 -8.31 -2.48
C LEU A 88 -5.97 -8.33 -1.13
N ARG A 89 -6.51 -8.99 -0.10
CA ARG A 89 -5.80 -9.22 1.18
C ARG A 89 -4.64 -10.21 1.06
N VAL A 90 -4.55 -10.97 -0.03
CA VAL A 90 -3.46 -11.91 -0.31
C VAL A 90 -2.34 -11.24 -1.12
N LEU A 91 -2.67 -10.25 -1.94
CA LEU A 91 -1.70 -9.49 -2.73
C LEU A 91 -0.92 -8.46 -1.92
N VAL A 92 -1.51 -7.93 -0.85
CA VAL A 92 -0.78 -7.17 0.17
C VAL A 92 -0.50 -8.16 1.31
N PRO A 93 0.70 -8.75 1.38
CA PRO A 93 1.02 -9.60 2.53
C PRO A 93 0.79 -8.77 3.79
N PRO A 94 0.10 -9.29 4.82
CA PRO A 94 0.08 -8.62 6.11
C PRO A 94 1.54 -8.41 6.48
N VAL A 95 1.90 -7.16 6.79
CA VAL A 95 3.18 -6.89 7.44
C VAL A 95 3.19 -7.82 8.64
N GLN A 96 4.04 -8.85 8.58
CA GLN A 96 4.13 -9.83 9.66
C GLN A 96 4.41 -8.99 10.90
N GLN A 97 3.44 -8.89 11.82
CA GLN A 97 3.72 -8.32 13.13
C GLN A 97 4.95 -9.06 13.62
N ALA A 98 6.05 -8.34 13.82
CA ALA A 98 7.22 -8.95 14.40
C ALA A 98 6.77 -9.43 15.78
N SER A 99 6.76 -10.75 15.98
CA SER A 99 6.04 -11.40 17.06
C SER A 99 6.53 -10.89 18.42
N GLY A 100 5.68 -10.21 19.20
CA GLY A 100 6.02 -9.71 20.54
C GLY A 100 5.94 -8.19 20.69
N PHE A 101 5.95 -7.41 19.60
CA PHE A 101 5.73 -5.98 19.68
C PHE A 101 4.24 -5.61 19.87
N PRO A 102 3.91 -4.53 20.61
CA PRO A 102 2.54 -4.04 20.73
C PRO A 102 2.06 -3.45 19.40
N LYS A 103 0.76 -3.60 19.11
CA LYS A 103 0.09 -2.84 18.05
C LYS A 103 -0.45 -1.55 18.66
N SER A 104 0.24 -0.44 18.42
CA SER A 104 -0.04 0.85 19.05
C SER A 104 -0.65 1.83 18.05
N LEU A 105 -1.86 2.31 18.33
CA LEU A 105 -2.49 3.38 17.56
C LEU A 105 -1.74 4.71 17.81
N LEU A 106 -1.34 5.40 16.74
CA LEU A 106 -0.78 6.75 16.86
C LEU A 106 -1.91 7.75 17.14
N THR A 107 -1.77 8.53 18.21
CA THR A 107 -2.73 9.58 18.59
C THR A 107 -2.07 10.95 18.67
N ASP A 108 -2.79 12.03 18.42
CA ASP A 108 -2.30 13.39 18.60
C ASP A 108 -2.19 13.78 20.10
N SER A 109 -1.80 15.03 20.36
CA SER A 109 -1.68 15.60 21.72
C SER A 109 -3.01 15.60 22.50
N SER A 110 -4.14 15.53 21.81
CA SER A 110 -5.50 15.49 22.37
C SER A 110 -6.06 14.07 22.51
N GLY A 111 -5.29 13.05 22.09
CA GLY A 111 -5.70 11.64 22.12
C GLY A 111 -6.54 11.19 20.93
N ASN A 112 -6.70 12.02 19.89
CA ASN A 112 -7.40 11.62 18.68
C ASN A 112 -6.49 10.78 17.78
N PRO A 113 -7.02 9.80 17.03
CA PRO A 113 -6.23 9.03 16.07
C PRO A 113 -5.56 9.93 15.01
N VAL A 114 -4.27 9.70 14.76
CA VAL A 114 -3.53 10.38 13.68
C VAL A 114 -3.97 9.81 12.34
N LYS A 115 -4.38 10.71 11.45
CA LYS A 115 -4.75 10.35 10.07
C LYS A 115 -3.54 10.40 9.15
N ALA A 116 -3.31 9.36 8.35
CA ALA A 116 -2.22 9.32 7.39
C ALA A 116 -2.28 10.48 6.38
N SER A 117 -3.48 10.87 5.92
CA SER A 117 -3.66 12.02 5.02
C SER A 117 -3.31 13.38 5.65
N SER A 118 -3.24 13.46 6.98
CA SER A 118 -2.93 14.70 7.70
C SER A 118 -1.45 14.88 8.00
N VAL A 119 -0.61 13.85 7.78
CA VAL A 119 0.83 13.95 8.06
C VAL A 119 1.50 14.86 7.02
N PRO A 120 2.10 15.99 7.44
CA PRO A 120 2.69 16.95 6.51
C PRO A 120 3.88 16.36 5.74
N VAL A 121 3.85 16.48 4.41
CA VAL A 121 4.97 16.11 3.53
C VAL A 121 6.14 17.04 3.80
N ASN A 122 7.35 16.48 3.91
CA ASN A 122 8.59 17.22 4.09
C ASN A 122 8.56 18.21 5.28
N SER A 123 7.88 17.83 6.37
CA SER A 123 7.78 18.67 7.56
C SER A 123 9.16 19.05 8.10
N PRO A 124 9.46 20.35 8.27
CA PRO A 124 10.64 20.80 9.00
C PRO A 124 10.46 20.62 10.52
N ILE A 125 9.23 20.44 11.00
CA ILE A 125 8.94 20.19 12.42
C ILE A 125 9.19 18.71 12.71
N ILE A 126 9.98 18.44 13.74
CA ILE A 126 10.27 17.10 14.26
C ILE A 126 8.98 16.52 14.86
N MET A 127 8.48 15.44 14.27
CA MET A 127 7.33 14.67 14.75
C MET A 127 7.81 13.35 15.36
N LEU A 128 7.56 13.16 16.65
CA LEU A 128 8.06 12.03 17.43
C LEU A 128 6.92 11.24 18.06
N PHE A 129 7.10 9.93 18.15
CA PHE A 129 6.29 9.06 19.00
C PHE A 129 7.20 8.01 19.65
N GLU A 130 6.78 7.48 20.79
CA GLU A 130 7.55 6.44 21.49
C GLU A 130 7.09 5.05 21.04
N TYR A 131 8.04 4.18 20.73
CA TYR A 131 7.76 2.81 20.34
C TYR A 131 9.04 1.94 20.29
N PRO A 132 8.95 0.65 20.67
CA PRO A 132 7.84 0.00 21.38
C PRO A 132 7.80 0.30 22.88
N LEU A 133 8.88 0.85 23.45
CA LEU A 133 8.97 1.22 24.84
C LEU A 133 8.88 2.74 25.03
N THR A 134 8.45 3.15 26.21
CA THR A 134 8.58 4.53 26.67
C THR A 134 10.05 4.94 26.69
N GLY A 135 10.39 6.17 26.29
CA GLY A 135 11.78 6.62 26.20
C GLY A 135 12.53 6.20 24.93
N GLU A 136 11.88 5.51 24.00
CA GLU A 136 12.42 5.19 22.67
C GLU A 136 11.74 6.05 21.59
N PRO A 137 12.23 7.28 21.34
CA PRO A 137 11.62 8.16 20.37
C PRO A 137 11.87 7.66 18.94
N ASN A 138 10.85 7.81 18.09
CA ASN A 138 10.88 7.51 16.67
C ASN A 138 10.34 8.70 15.87
N PHE A 139 10.98 9.02 14.76
CA PHE A 139 10.46 9.98 13.80
C PHE A 139 9.25 9.40 13.08
N LEU A 140 8.23 10.23 12.85
CA LEU A 140 7.23 10.02 11.81
C LEU A 140 7.52 10.99 10.67
N ILE A 141 7.76 10.49 9.47
CA ILE A 141 8.18 11.31 8.32
C ILE A 141 7.29 10.98 7.13
N ASN A 142 6.73 12.01 6.48
CA ASN A 142 6.09 11.86 5.17
C ASN A 142 7.02 12.43 4.10
N LEU A 143 7.61 11.54 3.30
CA LEU A 143 8.66 11.88 2.35
C LEU A 143 8.08 12.42 1.04
N GLY A 144 8.72 13.45 0.50
CA GLY A 144 8.34 14.04 -0.78
C GLY A 144 9.51 14.59 -1.57
N ASP A 145 9.24 14.92 -2.82
CA ASP A 145 10.20 15.60 -3.67
C ASP A 145 10.41 17.07 -3.24
N LYS A 146 11.28 17.78 -3.96
CA LYS A 146 11.55 19.21 -3.73
C LYS A 146 10.31 20.12 -3.85
N ASP A 147 9.27 19.67 -4.53
CA ASP A 147 8.04 20.41 -4.77
C ASP A 147 6.94 20.01 -3.77
N ASN A 148 7.30 19.25 -2.72
CA ASN A 148 6.41 18.70 -1.68
C ASN A 148 5.36 17.72 -2.21
N ASN A 149 5.63 17.07 -3.35
CA ASN A 149 4.80 15.94 -3.78
C ASN A 149 5.24 14.68 -3.03
N PRO A 150 4.31 13.93 -2.41
CA PRO A 150 4.62 12.66 -1.76
C PRO A 150 5.35 11.69 -2.71
N VAL A 151 6.43 11.08 -2.23
CA VAL A 151 7.21 10.08 -2.96
C VAL A 151 6.95 8.71 -2.35
N ALA A 152 6.44 7.78 -3.17
CA ALA A 152 6.22 6.41 -2.73
C ALA A 152 7.55 5.69 -2.44
N ILE A 153 7.63 5.06 -1.28
CA ILE A 153 8.81 4.35 -0.81
C ILE A 153 8.60 2.84 -1.01
N ALA A 154 9.35 2.27 -1.95
CA ALA A 154 9.26 0.86 -2.27
C ALA A 154 9.98 -0.01 -1.23
N PRO A 155 9.58 -1.29 -1.09
CA PRO A 155 10.38 -2.25 -0.34
C PRO A 155 11.81 -2.36 -0.89
N VAL A 156 12.80 -2.44 0.00
CA VAL A 156 14.21 -2.51 -0.39
C VAL A 156 15.01 -3.37 0.59
N GLU A 157 16.06 -4.03 0.09
CA GLU A 157 17.07 -4.67 0.93
C GLU A 157 18.01 -3.61 1.50
N VAL A 158 18.15 -3.60 2.82
CA VAL A 158 19.04 -2.70 3.56
C VAL A 158 20.21 -3.51 4.09
N THR A 159 21.41 -3.18 3.65
CA THR A 159 22.65 -3.78 4.17
C THR A 159 23.11 -3.05 5.43
N VAL A 160 23.59 -3.80 6.41
CA VAL A 160 24.23 -3.30 7.64
C VAL A 160 25.74 -3.26 7.41
N PRO A 161 26.37 -2.08 7.22
CA PRO A 161 27.80 -1.98 6.92
C PRO A 161 28.71 -2.71 7.91
N GLN A 162 28.37 -2.72 9.20
CA GLN A 162 29.14 -3.36 10.25
C GLN A 162 29.36 -4.87 10.02
N THR A 163 28.34 -5.55 9.49
CA THR A 163 28.30 -7.03 9.44
C THR A 163 28.22 -7.58 8.03
N GLY A 164 27.84 -6.73 7.05
CA GLY A 164 27.54 -7.13 5.68
C GLY A 164 26.21 -7.87 5.51
N LYS A 165 25.48 -8.15 6.61
CA LYS A 165 24.14 -8.76 6.55
C LYS A 165 23.13 -7.77 5.98
N SER A 166 22.02 -8.27 5.45
CA SER A 166 20.94 -7.44 4.93
C SER A 166 19.59 -7.87 5.49
N TYR A 167 18.64 -6.93 5.55
CA TYR A 167 17.25 -7.17 5.90
C TYR A 167 16.32 -6.41 4.95
N LYS A 168 15.08 -6.90 4.82
CA LYS A 168 14.07 -6.29 3.96
C LYS A 168 13.30 -5.18 4.71
N PHE A 169 13.45 -3.93 4.25
CA PHE A 169 12.55 -2.84 4.62
C PHE A 169 11.28 -2.92 3.75
N PRO A 170 10.07 -2.90 4.33
CA PRO A 170 8.83 -3.11 3.57
C PRO A 170 8.34 -1.89 2.79
N GLY A 171 8.96 -0.72 2.94
CA GLY A 171 8.53 0.52 2.27
C GLY A 171 7.65 1.40 3.15
N GLY A 172 7.08 2.44 2.54
CA GLY A 172 6.23 3.43 3.21
C GLY A 172 4.75 3.05 3.17
N VAL A 173 3.98 3.65 4.08
CA VAL A 173 2.53 3.44 4.23
C VAL A 173 1.72 4.69 3.91
N GLY A 174 0.40 4.61 4.10
CA GLY A 174 -0.53 5.70 3.84
C GLY A 174 -0.99 5.76 2.38
N PRO A 175 -1.87 6.73 2.04
CA PRO A 175 -2.49 6.83 0.71
C PRO A 175 -1.51 6.94 -0.47
N LYS A 176 -0.26 7.31 -0.20
CA LYS A 176 0.81 7.53 -1.20
C LYS A 176 2.02 6.63 -0.98
N ASN A 177 1.97 5.71 -0.01
CA ASN A 177 3.12 4.89 0.41
C ASN A 177 4.37 5.71 0.74
N SER A 178 4.20 6.94 1.23
CA SER A 178 5.26 7.92 1.45
C SER A 178 5.60 8.15 2.92
N ILE A 179 4.82 7.55 3.83
CA ILE A 179 4.98 7.72 5.28
C ILE A 179 5.87 6.60 5.81
N VAL A 180 6.94 6.97 6.50
CA VAL A 180 7.92 6.07 7.10
C VAL A 180 8.17 6.48 8.55
N ALA A 181 8.69 5.55 9.34
CA ALA A 181 9.12 5.83 10.70
C ALA A 181 10.44 5.14 11.01
N TYR A 182 11.31 5.85 11.72
CA TYR A 182 12.66 5.40 12.09
C TYR A 182 12.97 5.82 13.51
N SER A 183 13.84 5.08 14.20
CA SER A 183 14.37 5.48 15.50
C SER A 183 14.97 6.88 15.40
N ALA A 184 14.61 7.72 16.37
CA ALA A 184 15.19 9.04 16.56
C ALA A 184 16.46 9.00 17.42
N ILE A 185 17.03 7.82 17.65
CA ILE A 185 18.29 7.63 18.38
C ILE A 185 19.38 7.27 17.36
N CYS A 186 20.40 8.12 17.27
CA CYS A 186 21.52 7.90 16.37
C CYS A 186 22.29 6.61 16.71
N GLN A 187 22.52 5.75 15.72
CA GLN A 187 23.19 4.45 15.89
C GLN A 187 24.70 4.53 16.16
N HIS A 188 25.29 5.72 16.06
CA HIS A 188 26.69 5.92 16.43
C HIS A 188 26.88 5.86 17.95
N LEU A 189 26.40 6.89 18.67
CA LEU A 189 26.57 7.04 20.13
C LEU A 189 25.29 7.50 20.84
N GLY A 190 24.13 7.39 20.20
CA GLY A 190 22.85 7.59 20.87
C GLY A 190 22.34 9.03 20.96
N CYS A 191 22.89 9.98 20.18
CA CYS A 191 22.31 11.33 20.12
C CYS A 191 20.83 11.29 19.74
N THR A 192 20.04 12.15 20.38
CA THR A 192 18.58 12.28 20.21
C THR A 192 18.22 13.65 19.64
N PRO A 193 16.96 13.90 19.24
CA PRO A 193 16.54 15.20 18.74
C PRO A 193 16.77 16.30 19.80
N PRO A 194 17.10 17.54 19.37
CA PRO A 194 17.13 17.98 17.98
C PRO A 194 18.43 17.65 17.22
N TYR A 195 19.48 17.16 17.88
CA TYR A 195 20.79 16.95 17.24
C TYR A 195 20.78 15.89 16.13
N ILE A 196 19.87 14.92 16.19
CA ILE A 196 19.51 14.10 15.03
C ILE A 196 18.10 14.49 14.60
N HIS A 197 17.93 14.78 13.31
CA HIS A 197 16.62 15.10 12.74
C HIS A 197 16.60 14.92 11.22
N PHE A 198 15.40 15.05 10.67
CA PHE A 198 15.15 15.00 9.23
C PHE A 198 15.38 16.37 8.59
N TYR A 199 16.19 16.40 7.54
CA TYR A 199 16.42 17.53 6.65
C TYR A 199 15.55 17.35 5.40
N PRO A 200 14.44 18.10 5.26
CA PRO A 200 13.63 18.07 4.05
C PRO A 200 14.41 18.58 2.84
N PRO A 201 13.94 18.34 1.60
CA PRO A 201 14.68 18.72 0.40
C PRO A 201 15.16 20.17 0.32
N ASN A 202 14.38 21.10 0.86
CA ASN A 202 14.73 22.53 0.87
C ASN A 202 15.84 22.89 1.87
N TYR A 203 16.23 21.96 2.74
CA TYR A 203 17.28 22.10 3.75
C TYR A 203 18.47 21.16 3.47
N VAL A 204 18.53 20.55 2.28
CA VAL A 204 19.71 19.81 1.82
C VAL A 204 20.46 20.67 0.81
N GLY A 205 21.22 21.65 1.31
CA GLY A 205 21.93 22.60 0.45
C GLY A 205 23.18 23.21 1.08
N PRO A 206 23.95 24.01 0.31
CA PRO A 206 25.18 24.64 0.80
C PRO A 206 24.98 25.60 1.98
N SER A 207 23.77 26.13 2.17
CA SER A 207 23.41 26.95 3.34
C SER A 207 23.67 26.23 4.67
N GLN A 208 23.47 24.91 4.70
CA GLN A 208 23.65 24.09 5.90
C GLN A 208 25.12 23.87 6.28
N LEU A 209 26.09 24.22 5.41
CA LEU A 209 27.53 24.12 5.74
C LEU A 209 27.96 25.12 6.82
N THR A 210 27.22 26.21 6.95
CA THR A 210 27.53 27.32 7.85
C THR A 210 26.37 27.68 8.77
N ALA A 211 25.29 26.90 8.73
CA ALA A 211 24.17 27.03 9.63
C ALA A 211 24.59 26.67 11.07
N PRO A 212 23.94 27.23 12.10
CA PRO A 212 24.20 26.85 13.47
C PRO A 212 23.64 25.45 13.76
N GLU A 213 24.21 24.75 14.75
CA GLU A 213 23.56 23.55 15.29
C GLU A 213 22.21 23.94 15.93
N PRO A 214 21.17 23.09 15.82
CA PRO A 214 21.15 21.78 15.18
C PRO A 214 20.55 21.85 13.75
N ASP A 215 21.06 22.71 12.86
CA ASP A 215 20.72 22.79 11.43
C ASP A 215 22.00 22.66 10.57
N THR A 216 23.01 21.93 11.04
CA THR A 216 24.32 21.89 10.35
C THR A 216 24.50 20.60 9.56
N LEU A 217 24.72 20.69 8.25
CA LEU A 217 25.16 19.56 7.43
C LEU A 217 26.66 19.66 7.16
N THR A 218 27.35 18.53 7.25
CA THR A 218 28.74 18.44 6.81
C THR A 218 28.86 18.44 5.29
N ALA A 219 30.01 18.88 4.76
CA ALA A 219 30.32 18.76 3.33
C ALA A 219 30.26 17.30 2.85
N GLN A 220 30.62 16.36 3.74
CA GLN A 220 30.52 14.93 3.46
C GLN A 220 29.07 14.46 3.32
N ALA A 221 28.16 14.95 4.17
CA ALA A 221 26.73 14.63 4.09
C ALA A 221 26.11 15.14 2.77
N LEU A 222 26.39 16.40 2.41
CA LEU A 222 25.91 16.99 1.14
C LEU A 222 26.48 16.25 -0.09
N LEU A 223 27.77 15.90 -0.06
CA LEU A 223 28.38 15.12 -1.13
C LEU A 223 27.75 13.73 -1.25
N ALA A 224 27.53 13.04 -0.12
CA ALA A 224 26.90 11.73 -0.11
C ALA A 224 25.45 11.78 -0.62
N ALA A 225 24.67 12.78 -0.22
CA ALA A 225 23.31 13.01 -0.73
C ALA A 225 23.31 13.17 -2.26
N LYS A 226 24.22 14.00 -2.78
CA LYS A 226 24.37 14.23 -4.22
C LYS A 226 24.78 12.95 -4.96
N GLN A 227 25.74 12.19 -4.43
CA GLN A 227 26.21 10.94 -5.04
C GLN A 227 25.14 9.85 -5.03
N ALA A 228 24.36 9.76 -3.96
CA ALA A 228 23.26 8.82 -3.82
C ALA A 228 21.97 9.29 -4.53
N ASN A 229 21.96 10.51 -5.07
CA ASN A 229 20.79 11.17 -5.66
C ASN A 229 19.58 11.19 -4.70
N VAL A 230 19.84 11.51 -3.43
CA VAL A 230 18.83 11.54 -2.36
C VAL A 230 18.48 13.00 -2.05
N PRO A 231 17.21 13.39 -2.15
CA PRO A 231 16.82 14.79 -1.97
C PRO A 231 16.72 15.21 -0.50
N ALA A 232 16.49 14.29 0.43
CA ALA A 232 16.29 14.57 1.86
C ALA A 232 17.13 13.63 2.72
N LEU A 233 17.56 14.06 3.90
CA LEU A 233 18.46 13.30 4.76
C LEU A 233 17.88 13.13 6.16
N ILE A 234 18.32 12.10 6.88
CA ILE A 234 18.36 12.17 8.35
C ILE A 234 19.82 12.36 8.71
N HIS A 235 20.16 13.42 9.43
CA HIS A 235 21.53 13.73 9.80
C HIS A 235 21.66 13.95 11.31
N CYS A 236 22.82 13.61 11.85
CA CYS A 236 23.17 13.83 13.24
C CYS A 236 24.38 14.75 13.35
N ASP A 237 24.11 15.96 13.86
CA ASP A 237 25.07 17.06 13.96
C ASP A 237 26.19 16.76 14.97
N CYS A 238 25.97 15.84 15.91
CA CYS A 238 26.97 15.45 16.91
C CYS A 238 28.31 15.00 16.30
N HIS A 239 28.25 14.14 15.27
CA HIS A 239 29.45 13.52 14.68
C HIS A 239 29.34 13.33 13.15
N GLY A 240 28.26 13.80 12.53
CA GLY A 240 28.08 13.79 11.08
C GLY A 240 27.55 12.49 10.47
N SER A 241 26.96 11.59 11.26
CA SER A 241 26.32 10.37 10.72
C SER A 241 25.06 10.73 9.92
N THR A 242 24.94 10.19 8.71
CA THR A 242 23.84 10.52 7.77
C THR A 242 23.18 9.26 7.25
N TYR A 243 21.86 9.31 7.09
CA TYR A 243 21.02 8.19 6.67
C TYR A 243 20.11 8.60 5.51
N ASP A 244 19.82 7.64 4.62
CA ASP A 244 18.89 7.79 3.51
C ASP A 244 17.46 7.36 3.92
N PRO A 245 16.54 8.31 4.18
CA PRO A 245 15.19 7.98 4.61
C PRO A 245 14.36 7.32 3.49
N TYR A 246 14.76 7.40 2.22
CA TYR A 246 14.04 6.75 1.10
C TYR A 246 14.40 5.27 0.96
N ARG A 247 15.45 4.80 1.64
CA ARG A 247 15.97 3.43 1.52
C ARG A 247 16.12 2.77 2.89
N GLY A 248 15.09 2.88 3.72
CA GLY A 248 15.07 2.21 5.03
C GLY A 248 16.10 2.76 6.02
N ALA A 249 16.42 4.06 5.92
CA ALA A 249 17.45 4.73 6.71
C ALA A 249 18.84 4.09 6.59
N ALA A 250 19.19 3.62 5.39
CA ALA A 250 20.52 3.11 5.08
C ALA A 250 21.61 4.15 5.35
N VAL A 251 22.79 3.71 5.77
CA VAL A 251 23.92 4.59 6.08
C VAL A 251 24.45 5.24 4.80
N LEU A 252 24.51 6.57 4.77
CA LEU A 252 25.18 7.36 3.74
C LEU A 252 26.58 7.79 4.17
N THR A 253 26.75 8.20 5.44
CA THR A 253 28.04 8.61 6.00
C THR A 253 28.21 8.09 7.42
N GLY A 254 29.46 7.78 7.77
CA GLY A 254 29.86 7.42 9.13
C GLY A 254 29.93 8.63 10.08
N PRO A 255 30.37 8.42 11.34
CA PRO A 255 31.00 7.21 11.87
C PRO A 255 30.05 6.03 12.14
N THR A 256 28.73 6.20 12.06
CA THR A 256 27.81 5.06 12.15
C THR A 256 28.09 4.01 11.07
N VAL A 257 27.93 2.74 11.45
CA VAL A 257 28.02 1.58 10.55
C VAL A 257 26.75 0.73 10.61
N ARG A 258 25.67 1.29 11.16
CA ARG A 258 24.36 0.64 11.31
C ARG A 258 23.26 1.59 10.81
N PRO A 259 22.33 1.13 9.96
CA PRO A 259 21.13 1.89 9.59
C PRO A 259 20.27 2.22 10.82
N LEU A 260 19.46 3.28 10.76
CA LEU A 260 18.47 3.50 11.82
C LEU A 260 17.43 2.37 11.80
N PRO A 261 17.05 1.82 12.96
CA PRO A 261 15.90 0.93 13.06
C PRO A 261 14.66 1.59 12.48
N ALA A 262 13.88 0.84 11.71
CA ALA A 262 12.61 1.29 11.17
C ALA A 262 11.46 0.76 12.01
N VAL A 263 10.51 1.62 12.33
CA VAL A 263 9.23 1.19 12.90
C VAL A 263 8.33 0.76 11.74
N LEU A 264 7.82 -0.46 11.84
CA LEU A 264 6.81 -0.98 10.94
C LEU A 264 5.49 -0.27 11.24
N LEU A 265 5.02 0.50 10.27
CA LEU A 265 3.72 1.13 10.34
C LEU A 265 2.66 0.27 9.63
N GLU A 266 1.43 0.36 10.09
CA GLU A 266 0.23 -0.11 9.40
C GLU A 266 -0.69 1.09 9.19
N TRP A 267 -1.27 1.19 7.99
CA TRP A 267 -2.29 2.17 7.66
C TRP A 267 -3.62 1.46 7.43
N ASP A 268 -4.64 1.81 8.21
CA ASP A 268 -6.00 1.36 7.97
C ASP A 268 -6.69 2.30 6.96
N ASN A 269 -6.90 1.81 5.74
CA ASN A 269 -7.49 2.59 4.67
C ASN A 269 -8.97 2.98 4.90
N SER A 270 -9.66 2.31 5.83
CA SER A 270 -11.08 2.56 6.08
C SER A 270 -11.30 3.71 7.05
N THR A 271 -10.38 3.89 8.00
CA THR A 271 -10.39 4.94 9.02
C THR A 271 -9.38 6.05 8.75
N ASP A 272 -8.41 5.79 7.87
CA ASP A 272 -7.21 6.57 7.60
C ASP A 272 -6.20 6.60 8.76
N TYR A 273 -6.31 5.70 9.75
CA TYR A 273 -5.48 5.73 10.95
C TYR A 273 -4.13 5.03 10.77
N LEU A 274 -3.13 5.49 11.52
CA LEU A 274 -1.78 4.91 11.57
C LEU A 274 -1.56 4.14 12.86
N TYR A 275 -0.92 2.98 12.74
CA TYR A 275 -0.50 2.13 13.84
C TYR A 275 0.99 1.81 13.73
N ALA A 276 1.69 1.71 14.85
CA ALA A 276 2.99 1.06 14.94
C ALA A 276 2.78 -0.42 15.32
N ILE A 277 3.40 -1.34 14.57
CA ILE A 277 3.13 -2.79 14.67
C ILE A 277 4.38 -3.67 14.78
N GLY A 278 5.56 -3.05 14.76
CA GLY A 278 6.81 -3.72 15.03
C GLY A 278 8.00 -2.81 14.77
N ALA A 279 9.20 -3.30 15.02
CA ALA A 279 10.44 -2.65 14.61
C ALA A 279 11.32 -3.65 13.85
N ILE A 280 12.12 -3.13 12.92
CA ILE A 280 13.15 -3.87 12.18
C ILE A 280 14.45 -3.06 12.18
N GLY A 281 15.57 -3.76 12.15
CA GLY A 281 16.88 -3.16 12.44
C GLY A 281 17.29 -3.34 13.91
N VAL A 282 18.51 -2.96 14.25
CA VAL A 282 19.07 -3.19 15.60
C VAL A 282 18.95 -1.94 16.44
N ALA A 283 18.19 -2.03 17.53
CA ALA A 283 18.05 -0.95 18.49
C ALA A 283 19.41 -0.53 19.08
N THR A 284 19.53 0.74 19.47
CA THR A 284 20.78 1.28 20.05
C THR A 284 21.11 0.63 21.40
N TYR A 285 20.09 0.18 22.15
CA TYR A 285 20.20 -0.43 23.48
C TYR A 285 19.13 -1.54 23.65
N PRO A 286 19.32 -2.57 24.51
CA PRO A 286 20.02 -3.86 24.35
C PRO A 286 19.04 -5.01 23.94
N GLU A 287 19.39 -6.19 23.41
CA GLU A 287 20.63 -6.94 23.24
C GLU A 287 20.81 -7.29 21.76
N GLY A 288 21.98 -6.96 21.18
CA GLY A 288 22.21 -7.20 19.75
C GLY A 288 23.53 -6.60 19.29
N ALA A 289 24.62 -7.04 19.93
CA ALA A 289 25.98 -6.61 19.58
C ALA A 289 26.40 -7.01 18.13
N ASP A 290 25.58 -7.78 17.42
CA ASP A 290 25.88 -8.35 16.11
C ASP A 290 25.17 -7.67 14.94
N GLY A 291 24.46 -6.55 15.15
CA GLY A 291 23.88 -5.78 14.05
C GLY A 291 22.77 -6.53 13.26
N THR A 292 22.20 -7.60 13.81
CA THR A 292 21.00 -8.28 13.29
C THR A 292 19.84 -8.17 14.30
N PRO A 293 18.60 -7.85 13.88
CA PRO A 293 17.48 -7.78 14.82
C PRO A 293 17.27 -9.11 15.54
N SER A 294 16.96 -9.08 16.85
CA SER A 294 16.52 -10.28 17.56
C SER A 294 15.30 -10.88 16.83
N GLN A 295 15.29 -12.20 16.67
CA GLN A 295 14.13 -12.92 16.13
C GLN A 295 13.00 -13.04 17.18
N ASP A 296 13.28 -12.68 18.43
CA ASP A 296 12.31 -12.68 19.53
C ASP A 296 12.21 -11.28 20.17
N PRO A 297 11.32 -10.41 19.67
CA PRO A 297 11.00 -9.12 20.27
C PRO A 297 10.68 -9.14 21.78
N ASN A 298 10.32 -10.30 22.36
CA ASN A 298 10.07 -10.41 23.79
C ASN A 298 11.35 -10.35 24.63
N SER A 299 12.52 -10.68 24.09
CA SER A 299 13.80 -10.50 24.79
C SER A 299 14.08 -9.01 25.01
N ASP A 300 13.81 -8.20 23.99
CA ASP A 300 14.10 -6.77 24.02
C ASP A 300 13.07 -6.03 24.88
N LEU A 301 11.82 -6.52 24.95
CA LEU A 301 10.73 -5.87 25.70
C LEU A 301 10.63 -6.27 27.19
N ASN A 302 10.97 -7.51 27.57
CA ASN A 302 10.77 -7.99 28.95
C ASN A 302 11.99 -7.80 29.86
N THR A 303 13.17 -7.52 29.29
CA THR A 303 14.41 -7.26 30.04
C THR A 303 15.00 -5.88 29.84
N SER A 304 14.30 -4.99 29.14
CA SER A 304 14.76 -3.62 28.93
C SER A 304 14.75 -2.82 30.25
N GLN A 305 15.94 -2.32 30.63
CA GLN A 305 16.08 -1.30 31.68
C GLN A 305 15.66 0.10 31.20
N PHE A 306 15.19 0.23 29.96
CA PHE A 306 15.09 1.50 29.23
C PHE A 306 13.64 2.01 29.10
N GLY A 307 12.64 1.22 29.51
CA GLY A 307 11.24 1.69 29.51
C GLY A 307 10.20 0.60 29.72
N SER A 308 8.94 1.01 29.82
CA SER A 308 7.77 0.12 29.77
C SER A 308 7.15 0.12 28.38
N SER A 309 6.47 -0.97 28.00
CA SER A 309 5.69 -1.00 26.75
C SER A 309 4.72 0.19 26.65
N VAL A 310 4.64 0.80 25.46
CA VAL A 310 3.67 1.88 25.19
C VAL A 310 2.23 1.36 25.09
N GLY A 311 2.03 0.05 24.98
CA GLY A 311 0.70 -0.58 24.92
C GLY A 311 -0.05 -0.27 23.62
N ASP A 312 -1.37 -0.17 23.70
CA ASP A 312 -2.24 -0.08 22.51
C ASP A 312 -2.29 1.32 21.87
N LYS A 313 -1.65 2.33 22.48
CA LYS A 313 -1.63 3.71 21.98
C LYS A 313 -0.29 4.37 22.26
N THR A 314 0.18 5.18 21.31
CA THR A 314 1.35 6.04 21.50
C THR A 314 1.05 7.42 20.94
N GLN A 315 1.57 8.45 21.61
CA GLN A 315 1.28 9.84 21.27
C GLN A 315 2.31 10.39 20.29
N LEU A 316 1.83 10.92 19.17
CA LEU A 316 2.60 11.73 18.24
C LEU A 316 2.69 13.16 18.77
N GLN A 317 3.91 13.60 19.05
CA GLN A 317 4.25 14.92 19.52
C GLN A 317 5.03 15.66 18.43
N ALA A 318 4.57 16.86 18.08
CA ALA A 318 5.36 17.81 17.31
C ALA A 318 6.14 18.67 18.29
N SER A 319 7.48 18.60 18.27
CA SER A 319 8.31 19.20 19.32
C SER A 319 8.94 20.53 18.88
N THR A 320 9.81 20.49 17.88
CA THR A 320 10.68 21.62 17.54
C THR A 320 10.97 21.66 16.04
N ASN A 321 11.06 22.88 15.49
CA ASN A 321 11.62 23.13 14.17
C ASN A 321 13.11 23.47 14.33
N PRO A 322 14.06 22.57 14.00
CA PRO A 322 15.48 22.86 14.12
C PRO A 322 15.94 23.98 13.17
N PHE A 323 15.15 24.26 12.12
CA PHE A 323 15.41 25.26 11.10
C PHE A 323 14.83 26.66 11.42
N SER A 324 14.19 26.87 12.58
CA SER A 324 13.57 28.18 12.88
C SER A 324 14.57 29.28 13.29
N GLY A 325 15.84 28.93 13.47
CA GLY A 325 16.92 29.85 13.85
C GLY A 325 17.88 30.22 12.72
N SER A 326 17.67 29.70 11.50
CA SER A 326 18.49 29.92 10.31
C SER A 326 17.90 30.93 9.32
#